data_AF-A0A0N4UZ38-F1
#
_entry.id   AF-A0A0N4UZ38-F1
#
_cell.length_a   1.000
_cell.length_b   1.000
_cell.length_c   1.000
_cell.angle_alpha   90.00
_cell.angle_beta   90.00
_cell.angle_gamma   90.00
#
_symmetry.space_group_name_H-M   'P 1'
#
loop_
_entity.id
_entity.type
_entity.pdbx_description
1 polymer ?
#
loop_
_entity_poly.entity_id
_entity_poly.type
_entity_poly.pdbx_seq_one_letter_code
_entity_poly.pdbx_strand_id
1 'polypeptide(L)'
;MADDESEIGLPQKGLNMIIKDVIPDMRIANESRELLNACCVEFVKHVSREAQRISAHDQRKTIYHEHVQKALVNLMFPYDYVEAADSVLSECKIAAENKLKRKNSRLDKCGIPEDQLYLMQQQLIEKARQDQMVAEAAEMNRVQEAMYQRQRPVNLLGKAVDDEDYDTA
;
A
#
# COMPACT_ATOMS: atom_id res chain seq x y z
N MET A 1 -21.77 17.11 25.88
CA MET A 1 -21.99 15.66 25.76
C MET A 1 -22.23 15.41 24.28
N ALA A 2 -21.17 15.16 23.54
CA ALA A 2 -21.19 14.95 22.11
C ALA A 2 -19.97 14.06 21.86
N ASP A 3 -20.19 12.74 21.78
CA ASP A 3 -19.26 11.75 21.22
C ASP A 3 -19.84 10.31 21.23
N ASP A 4 -21.18 10.13 21.29
CA ASP A 4 -21.81 8.80 21.19
C ASP A 4 -22.20 8.40 19.75
N GLU A 5 -22.04 9.28 18.75
CA GLU A 5 -22.57 9.06 17.39
C GLU A 5 -21.55 8.53 16.35
N SER A 6 -20.31 8.26 16.77
CA SER A 6 -19.40 7.43 15.98
C SER A 6 -19.28 6.07 16.63
N GLU A 7 -20.38 5.33 16.67
CA GLU A 7 -20.37 3.94 17.12
C GLU A 7 -19.57 3.11 16.10
N ILE A 8 -18.24 3.11 16.28
CA ILE A 8 -17.30 2.30 15.52
C ILE A 8 -17.60 0.84 15.89
N GLY A 9 -18.51 0.23 15.13
CA GLY A 9 -18.85 -1.17 15.25
C GLY A 9 -17.79 -2.07 14.61
N LEU A 10 -17.70 -3.31 15.11
CA LEU A 10 -16.89 -4.33 14.45
C LEU A 10 -17.54 -4.73 13.10
N PRO A 11 -16.76 -5.17 12.09
CA PRO A 11 -17.30 -5.59 10.81
C PRO A 11 -18.36 -6.70 10.96
N GLN A 12 -19.62 -6.38 10.63
CA GLN A 12 -20.77 -7.28 10.78
C GLN A 12 -20.54 -8.65 10.13
N LYS A 13 -19.90 -8.67 8.95
CA LYS A 13 -19.59 -9.91 8.23
C LYS A 13 -18.67 -10.83 9.04
N GLY A 14 -17.66 -10.27 9.71
CA GLY A 14 -16.71 -11.04 10.51
C GLY A 14 -17.38 -11.69 11.71
N LEU A 15 -18.19 -10.92 12.44
CA LEU A 15 -18.99 -11.46 13.55
C LEU A 15 -19.96 -12.54 13.08
N ASN A 16 -20.64 -12.35 11.95
CA ASN A 16 -21.55 -13.35 11.40
C ASN A 16 -20.85 -14.66 10.99
N MET A 17 -19.58 -14.59 10.57
CA MET A 17 -18.79 -15.80 10.30
C MET A 17 -18.49 -16.53 11.61
N ILE A 18 -17.98 -15.83 12.63
CA ILE A 18 -17.69 -16.41 13.95
C ILE A 18 -18.94 -17.06 14.55
N ILE A 19 -20.09 -16.40 14.49
CA ILE A 19 -21.36 -16.94 14.99
C ILE A 19 -21.72 -18.27 14.32
N LYS A 20 -21.56 -18.37 12.99
CA LYS A 20 -21.83 -19.62 12.24
C LYS A 20 -20.80 -20.70 12.52
N ASP A 21 -19.54 -20.32 12.74
CA ASP A 21 -18.47 -21.27 13.05
C ASP A 21 -18.70 -21.90 14.43
N VAL A 22 -19.20 -21.12 15.40
CA VAL A 22 -19.50 -21.61 16.77
C VAL A 22 -20.83 -22.37 16.82
N ILE A 23 -21.86 -21.93 16.09
CA ILE A 23 -23.20 -22.54 16.12
C ILE A 23 -23.76 -22.72 14.69
N PRO A 24 -23.30 -23.75 13.96
CA PRO A 24 -23.59 -23.90 12.52
C PRO A 24 -25.05 -24.22 12.20
N ASP A 25 -25.70 -25.05 13.02
CA ASP A 25 -27.02 -25.61 12.71
C ASP A 25 -28.18 -24.81 13.33
N MET A 26 -27.91 -23.64 13.92
CA MET A 26 -28.90 -22.84 14.63
C MET A 26 -29.27 -21.56 13.89
N ARG A 27 -30.57 -21.36 13.68
CA ARG A 27 -31.08 -20.07 13.20
C ARG A 27 -31.16 -19.07 14.35
N ILE A 28 -30.33 -18.05 14.28
CA ILE A 28 -30.35 -16.93 15.23
C ILE A 28 -31.26 -15.81 14.68
N ALA A 29 -31.98 -15.10 15.55
CA ALA A 29 -32.81 -13.95 15.17
C ALA A 29 -31.93 -12.73 14.82
N ASN A 30 -32.43 -11.80 13.99
CA ASN A 30 -31.65 -10.62 13.59
C ASN A 30 -31.35 -9.71 14.78
N GLU A 31 -32.33 -9.46 15.64
CA GLU A 31 -32.17 -8.66 16.87
C GLU A 31 -31.08 -9.26 17.79
N SER A 32 -31.01 -10.58 17.89
CA SER A 32 -29.95 -11.24 18.66
C SER A 32 -28.56 -11.04 18.07
N ARG A 33 -28.43 -10.98 16.73
CA ARG A 33 -27.15 -10.68 16.07
C ARG A 33 -26.71 -9.24 16.32
N GLU A 34 -27.65 -8.30 16.28
CA GLU A 34 -27.42 -6.89 16.59
C GLU A 34 -26.95 -6.73 18.04
N LEU A 35 -27.63 -7.40 18.98
CA LEU A 35 -27.24 -7.42 20.39
C LEU A 35 -25.83 -8.00 20.58
N LEU A 36 -25.50 -9.11 19.90
CA LEU A 36 -24.15 -9.67 19.96
C LEU A 36 -23.09 -8.69 19.47
N ASN A 37 -23.38 -7.90 18.42
CA ASN A 37 -22.44 -6.87 17.96
C ASN A 37 -22.24 -5.79 19.02
N ALA A 38 -23.33 -5.25 19.58
CA ALA A 38 -23.26 -4.26 20.66
C ALA A 38 -22.45 -4.80 21.86
N CYS A 39 -22.65 -6.06 22.23
CA CYS A 39 -21.87 -6.73 23.28
C CYS A 39 -20.38 -6.83 22.93
N CYS A 40 -20.01 -7.07 21.67
CA CYS A 40 -18.60 -7.13 21.26
C CYS A 40 -17.92 -5.76 21.37
N VAL A 41 -18.63 -4.68 21.00
CA VAL A 41 -18.13 -3.31 21.16
C VAL A 41 -17.97 -2.96 22.65
N GLU A 42 -18.96 -3.29 23.48
CA GLU A 42 -18.88 -3.09 24.92
C GLU A 42 -17.80 -3.94 25.58
N PHE A 43 -17.55 -5.17 25.10
CA PHE A 43 -16.44 -6.00 25.58
C PHE A 43 -15.10 -5.29 25.40
N VAL A 44 -14.83 -4.74 24.21
CA VAL A 44 -13.60 -3.98 23.94
C VAL A 44 -13.50 -2.78 24.88
N LYS A 45 -14.58 -2.02 25.06
CA LYS A 45 -14.60 -0.87 26.00
C LYS A 45 -14.41 -1.29 27.45
N HIS A 46 -14.97 -2.42 27.86
CA HIS A 46 -14.88 -2.92 29.24
C HIS A 46 -13.44 -3.31 29.59
N VAL A 47 -12.80 -4.13 28.74
CA VAL A 47 -11.39 -4.50 28.90
C VAL A 47 -10.49 -3.27 28.81
N SER A 48 -10.75 -2.35 27.89
CA SER A 48 -9.96 -1.12 27.72
C SER A 48 -10.02 -0.22 28.96
N ARG A 49 -11.19 -0.08 29.59
CA ARG A 49 -11.35 0.70 30.82
C ARG A 49 -10.53 0.11 31.97
N GLU A 50 -10.55 -1.21 32.15
CA GLU A 50 -9.75 -1.84 33.22
C GLU A 50 -8.26 -1.77 32.92
N ALA A 51 -7.84 -2.01 31.67
CA ALA A 51 -6.45 -1.85 31.26
C ALA A 51 -5.93 -0.41 31.44
N GLN A 52 -6.79 0.59 31.17
CA GLN A 52 -6.48 2.00 31.42
C GLN A 52 -6.31 2.29 32.92
N ARG A 53 -7.15 1.70 33.79
CA ARG A 53 -7.04 1.83 35.25
C ARG A 53 -5.72 1.26 35.75
N ILE A 54 -5.32 0.09 35.26
CA ILE A 54 -4.05 -0.56 35.59
C ILE A 54 -2.86 0.27 35.09
N SER A 55 -2.91 0.77 33.86
CA SER A 55 -1.86 1.64 33.31
C SER A 55 -1.69 2.92 34.12
N ALA A 56 -2.80 3.53 34.55
CA ALA A 56 -2.79 4.73 35.38
C ALA A 56 -2.23 4.46 36.78
N HIS A 57 -2.56 3.31 37.37
CA HIS A 57 -1.97 2.85 38.64
C HIS A 57 -0.45 2.66 38.52
N ASP A 58 0.02 2.08 37.42
CA ASP A 58 1.45 1.88 37.13
C ASP A 58 2.14 3.18 36.68
N GLN A 59 1.46 4.34 36.74
CA GLN A 59 1.92 5.67 36.33
C GLN A 59 2.41 5.76 34.87
N ARG A 60 1.86 4.92 33.99
CA ARG A 60 2.19 4.88 32.56
C ARG A 60 1.11 5.56 31.73
N LYS A 61 1.54 6.46 30.84
CA LYS A 61 0.65 7.14 29.86
C LYS A 61 0.24 6.24 28.68
N THR A 62 0.95 5.13 28.48
CA THR A 62 0.72 4.18 27.39
C THR A 62 0.25 2.85 27.96
N ILE A 63 -0.86 2.33 27.44
CA ILE A 63 -1.32 0.98 27.76
C ILE A 63 -0.40 -0.04 27.06
N TYR A 64 0.24 -0.92 27.84
CA TYR A 64 1.06 -2.02 27.34
C TYR A 64 0.30 -3.36 27.41
N HIS A 65 0.82 -4.39 26.74
CA HIS A 65 0.23 -5.73 26.72
C HIS A 65 0.06 -6.33 28.13
N GLU A 66 0.98 -6.03 29.06
CA GLU A 66 0.90 -6.49 30.46
C GLU A 66 -0.33 -5.93 31.19
N HIS A 67 -0.75 -4.71 30.86
CA HIS A 67 -1.95 -4.11 31.45
C HIS A 67 -3.22 -4.82 30.95
N VAL A 68 -3.23 -5.27 29.69
CA VAL A 68 -4.35 -6.02 29.11
C VAL A 68 -4.44 -7.42 29.72
N GLN A 69 -3.31 -8.13 29.87
CA GLN A 69 -3.27 -9.44 30.54
C GLN A 69 -3.80 -9.34 31.98
N LYS A 70 -3.31 -8.36 32.76
CA LYS A 70 -3.82 -8.11 34.12
C LYS A 70 -5.30 -7.73 34.12
N ALA A 71 -5.77 -6.96 33.14
CA ALA A 71 -7.19 -6.61 33.03
C ALA A 71 -8.06 -7.85 32.82
N LEU A 72 -7.64 -8.79 31.97
CA LEU A 72 -8.37 -10.04 31.74
C LEU A 72 -8.50 -10.86 33.03
N VAL A 73 -7.42 -10.95 33.82
CA VAL A 73 -7.42 -11.63 35.12
C VAL A 73 -8.32 -10.91 36.14
N ASN A 74 -8.23 -9.58 36.23
CA ASN A 74 -9.04 -8.78 37.16
C ASN A 74 -10.54 -8.86 36.88
N LEU A 75 -10.90 -8.93 35.59
CA LEU A 75 -12.28 -9.07 35.12
C LEU A 75 -12.79 -10.51 35.19
N MET A 76 -11.97 -11.45 35.68
CA MET A 76 -12.31 -12.88 35.82
C MET A 76 -12.71 -13.54 34.49
N PHE A 77 -12.08 -13.13 33.38
CA PHE A 77 -12.18 -13.91 32.15
C PHE A 77 -11.47 -15.26 32.33
N PRO A 78 -11.96 -16.31 31.67
CA PRO A 78 -11.34 -17.62 31.76
C PRO A 78 -9.89 -17.61 31.23
N TYR A 79 -9.09 -18.55 31.73
CA TYR A 79 -7.64 -18.54 31.52
C TYR A 79 -7.22 -18.68 30.05
N ASP A 80 -8.05 -19.32 29.24
CA ASP A 80 -7.92 -19.43 27.79
C ASP A 80 -7.83 -18.06 27.08
N TYR A 81 -8.46 -17.01 27.63
CA TYR A 81 -8.34 -15.65 27.07
C TYR A 81 -6.94 -15.06 27.29
N VAL A 82 -6.32 -15.34 28.44
CA VAL A 82 -4.96 -14.89 28.75
C VAL A 82 -3.96 -15.64 27.88
N GLU A 83 -4.12 -16.96 27.75
CA GLU A 83 -3.30 -17.78 26.87
C GLU A 83 -3.41 -17.35 25.39
N ALA A 84 -4.62 -17.08 24.91
CA ALA A 84 -4.84 -16.58 23.56
C ALA A 84 -4.15 -15.21 23.35
N ALA A 85 -4.23 -14.31 24.34
CA ALA A 85 -3.56 -13.01 24.28
C ALA A 85 -2.02 -13.15 24.23
N ASP A 86 -1.46 -14.09 24.99
CA ASP A 86 -0.02 -14.37 25.02
C ASP A 86 0.49 -14.94 23.69
N SER A 87 -0.29 -15.86 23.10
CA SER A 87 0.01 -16.41 21.79
C SER A 87 0.06 -15.32 20.71
N VAL A 88 -0.97 -14.47 20.64
CA VAL A 88 -1.04 -13.35 19.69
C VAL A 88 0.07 -12.32 19.93
N LEU A 89 0.44 -12.06 21.19
CA LEU A 89 1.56 -11.18 21.54
C LEU A 89 2.89 -11.71 20.98
N SER A 90 3.12 -13.02 21.06
CA SER A 90 4.30 -13.66 20.49
C SER A 90 4.37 -13.45 18.96
N GLU A 91 3.27 -13.70 18.26
CA GLU A 91 3.18 -13.48 16.81
C GLU A 91 3.41 -12.01 16.44
N CYS A 92 2.83 -11.09 17.21
CA CYS A 92 3.00 -9.65 17.01
C CYS A 92 4.45 -9.20 17.19
N LYS A 93 5.19 -9.76 18.17
CA LYS A 93 6.62 -9.50 18.36
C LYS A 93 7.44 -9.97 17.16
N ILE A 94 7.18 -11.18 16.68
CA ILE A 94 7.85 -11.75 15.49
C ILE A 94 7.56 -10.89 14.25
N ALA A 95 6.30 -10.49 14.04
CA ALA A 95 5.91 -9.64 12.91
C ALA A 95 6.59 -8.27 12.97
N ALA A 96 6.69 -7.66 14.16
CA ALA A 96 7.39 -6.40 14.36
C ALA A 96 8.90 -6.53 14.07
N GLU A 97 9.54 -7.60 14.53
CA GLU A 97 10.96 -7.88 14.26
C GLU A 97 11.21 -8.09 12.76
N ASN A 98 10.36 -8.86 12.09
CA ASN A 98 10.43 -9.08 10.65
C ASN A 98 10.25 -7.79 9.85
N LYS A 99 9.36 -6.90 10.29
CA LYS A 99 9.16 -5.58 9.68
C LYS A 99 10.40 -4.69 9.84
N LEU A 100 11.04 -4.71 11.01
CA LEU A 100 12.29 -3.99 11.27
C LEU A 100 13.43 -4.52 10.40
N LYS A 101 13.61 -5.85 10.33
CA LYS A 101 14.61 -6.49 9.45
C LYS A 101 14.43 -6.08 7.98
N ARG A 102 13.19 -6.05 7.49
CA ARG A 102 12.90 -5.62 6.10
C ARG A 102 13.21 -4.15 5.86
N LYS A 103 12.91 -3.26 6.81
CA LYS A 103 13.18 -1.82 6.70
C LYS A 103 14.69 -1.54 6.69
N ASN A 104 15.42 -2.15 7.60
CA ASN A 104 16.88 -1.95 7.74
C ASN A 104 17.69 -2.68 6.64
N SER A 105 17.05 -3.50 5.79
CA SER A 105 17.75 -4.26 4.76
C SER A 105 17.79 -3.59 3.39
N ARG A 106 16.93 -2.60 3.10
CA ARG A 106 16.79 -2.07 1.73
C ARG A 106 17.57 -0.79 1.44
N LEU A 107 17.92 0.00 2.45
CA LEU A 107 18.68 1.25 2.27
C LEU A 107 20.03 1.20 2.99
N ASP A 108 20.08 0.65 4.21
CA ASP A 108 21.31 0.64 5.01
C ASP A 108 22.29 -0.49 4.65
N LYS A 109 21.85 -1.49 3.87
CA LYS A 109 22.65 -2.65 3.45
C LYS A 109 22.90 -2.72 1.95
N CYS A 110 22.88 -1.59 1.25
CA CYS A 110 23.19 -1.54 -0.18
C CYS A 110 24.65 -1.96 -0.46
N GLY A 111 25.54 -1.96 0.54
CA GLY A 111 26.96 -2.31 0.41
C GLY A 111 27.79 -1.31 -0.41
N ILE A 112 27.12 -0.37 -1.09
CA ILE A 112 27.68 0.73 -1.85
C ILE A 112 27.70 1.96 -0.93
N PRO A 113 28.83 2.67 -0.78
CA PRO A 113 28.89 3.89 0.01
C PRO A 113 27.97 4.98 -0.56
N GLU A 114 27.44 5.84 0.32
CA GLU A 114 26.45 6.88 -0.04
C GLU A 114 26.95 7.80 -1.18
N ASP A 115 28.22 8.18 -1.16
CA ASP A 115 28.83 9.03 -2.19
C ASP A 115 28.78 8.39 -3.58
N GLN A 116 29.00 7.07 -3.65
CA GLN A 116 28.98 6.34 -4.92
C GLN A 116 27.55 6.12 -5.43
N LEU A 117 26.60 5.92 -4.51
CA LEU A 117 25.17 5.91 -4.83
C LEU A 117 24.71 7.27 -5.39
N TYR A 118 25.16 8.37 -4.81
CA TYR A 118 24.84 9.72 -5.27
C TYR A 118 25.40 10.02 -6.67
N LEU A 119 26.64 9.63 -6.93
CA LEU A 119 27.24 9.72 -8.27
C LEU A 119 26.45 8.90 -9.29
N MET A 120 26.08 7.67 -8.96
CA MET A 120 25.29 6.81 -9.86
C MET A 120 23.90 7.40 -10.13
N GLN A 121 23.26 7.98 -9.11
CA GLN A 121 21.97 8.67 -9.26
C GLN A 121 22.08 9.87 -10.20
N GLN A 122 23.11 10.71 -10.03
CA GLN A 122 23.34 11.85 -10.92
C GLN A 122 23.55 11.41 -12.37
N GLN A 123 24.37 10.38 -12.60
CA GLN A 123 24.60 9.84 -13.95
C GLN A 123 23.31 9.32 -14.60
N LEU A 124 22.44 8.65 -13.83
CA LEU A 124 21.15 8.17 -14.34
C LEU A 124 20.22 9.35 -14.73
N ILE A 125 20.20 10.41 -13.93
CA ILE A 125 19.41 11.62 -14.22
C ILE A 125 19.94 12.33 -15.47
N GLU A 126 21.26 12.48 -15.59
CA GLU A 126 21.88 13.15 -16.74
C GLU A 126 21.67 12.36 -18.03
N LYS A 127 21.80 11.03 -17.97
CA LYS A 127 21.46 10.15 -19.10
C LYS A 127 20.00 10.27 -19.50
N ALA A 128 19.07 10.25 -18.53
CA ALA A 128 17.64 10.41 -18.81
C ALA A 128 17.33 11.77 -19.48
N ARG A 129 18.01 12.86 -19.08
CA ARG A 129 17.88 14.17 -19.75
C ARG A 129 18.41 14.14 -21.18
N GLN A 130 19.56 13.52 -21.43
CA GLN A 130 20.10 13.39 -22.79
C GLN A 130 19.16 12.58 -23.69
N ASP A 131 18.65 11.44 -23.20
CA ASP A 131 17.74 10.59 -23.96
C ASP A 131 16.45 11.34 -24.34
N GLN A 132 15.90 12.15 -23.43
CA GLN A 132 14.76 13.03 -23.70
C GLN A 132 15.10 14.08 -24.78
N MET A 133 16.24 14.75 -24.66
CA MET A 133 16.67 15.75 -25.63
C MET A 133 16.87 15.15 -27.03
N VAL A 134 17.44 13.94 -27.11
CA VAL A 134 17.62 13.22 -28.39
C VAL A 134 16.27 12.81 -28.97
N ALA A 135 15.33 12.34 -28.15
CA ALA A 135 13.99 11.99 -28.61
C ALA A 135 13.24 13.22 -29.15
N GLU A 136 13.27 14.34 -28.43
CA GLU A 136 12.68 15.61 -28.87
C GLU A 136 13.33 16.14 -30.16
N ALA A 137 14.67 16.06 -30.26
CA ALA A 137 15.39 16.46 -31.47
C ALA A 137 15.02 15.57 -32.67
N ALA A 138 14.90 14.26 -32.47
CA ALA A 138 14.47 13.32 -33.52
C ALA A 138 13.03 13.58 -33.97
N GLU A 139 12.13 13.93 -33.03
CA GLU A 139 10.75 14.32 -33.34
C GLU A 139 10.69 15.64 -34.11
N MET A 140 11.42 16.66 -33.66
CA MET A 140 11.56 17.95 -34.35
C MET A 140 12.07 17.78 -35.78
N ASN A 141 13.10 16.95 -35.97
CA ASN A 141 13.67 16.70 -37.29
C ASN A 141 12.66 15.99 -38.22
N ARG A 142 11.90 15.01 -37.71
CA ARG A 142 10.80 14.36 -38.44
C ARG A 142 9.70 15.34 -38.83
N VAL A 143 9.29 16.23 -37.92
CA VAL A 143 8.27 17.26 -38.21
C VAL A 143 8.77 18.24 -39.27
N GLN A 144 10.04 18.64 -39.19
CA GLN A 144 10.65 19.56 -40.14
C GLN A 144 10.76 18.94 -41.54
N GLU A 145 11.19 17.67 -41.65
CA GLU A 145 11.19 16.93 -42.92
C GLU A 145 9.78 16.80 -43.52
N ALA A 146 8.76 16.50 -42.69
CA ALA A 146 7.37 16.42 -43.14
C ALA A 146 6.85 17.79 -43.64
N MET A 147 7.20 18.89 -42.97
CA MET A 147 6.87 20.24 -43.43
C MET A 147 7.56 20.58 -44.76
N TYR A 148 8.84 20.23 -44.92
CA TYR A 148 9.60 20.49 -46.14
C TYR A 148 9.05 19.71 -47.34
N GLN A 149 8.65 18.45 -47.14
CA GLN A 149 7.98 17.66 -48.17
C GLN A 149 6.61 18.25 -48.55
N ARG A 150 5.87 18.80 -47.57
CA ARG A 150 4.57 19.44 -47.82
C ARG A 150 4.68 20.78 -48.56
N GLN A 151 5.82 21.47 -48.46
CA GLN A 151 6.09 22.69 -49.21
C GLN A 151 6.82 22.47 -50.55
N ARG A 152 7.18 21.24 -50.92
CA ARG A 152 7.75 20.97 -52.25
C ARG A 152 6.74 21.33 -53.35
N PRO A 153 7.03 22.29 -54.24
CA PRO A 153 6.18 22.53 -55.39
C PRO A 153 6.25 21.32 -56.34
N VAL A 154 5.08 20.82 -56.75
CA VAL A 154 4.97 19.83 -57.84
C VAL A 154 5.32 20.55 -59.15
N ASN A 155 6.59 20.50 -59.55
CA ASN A 155 7.00 20.91 -60.89
C ASN A 155 8.22 20.12 -61.32
N LEU A 156 7.99 19.12 -62.19
CA LEU A 156 8.87 18.64 -63.27
C LEU A 156 8.21 17.40 -63.92
N LEU A 157 7.06 17.62 -64.56
CA LEU A 157 6.61 16.79 -65.68
C LEU A 157 6.70 17.69 -66.92
N GLY A 158 7.78 17.57 -67.70
CA GLY A 158 7.92 18.36 -68.91
C GLY A 158 9.29 18.29 -69.59
N LYS A 159 9.34 17.49 -70.66
CA LYS A 159 10.25 17.50 -71.82
C LYS A 159 11.59 16.73 -71.76
N ALA A 160 11.59 15.58 -72.45
CA ALA A 160 12.59 15.15 -73.44
C ALA A 160 11.83 14.22 -74.42
N VAL A 161 11.18 14.76 -75.46
CA VAL A 161 11.68 14.93 -76.84
C VAL A 161 11.91 13.56 -77.51
N ASP A 162 10.89 13.12 -78.26
CA ASP A 162 11.04 12.27 -79.44
C ASP A 162 11.80 13.06 -80.50
N ASP A 163 12.81 12.45 -81.14
CA ASP A 163 13.06 12.57 -82.58
C ASP A 163 14.01 11.43 -83.00
N GLU A 164 13.54 10.65 -83.97
CA GLU A 164 14.24 9.57 -84.66
C GLU A 164 15.39 10.14 -85.53
N ASP A 165 16.48 9.38 -85.68
CA ASP A 165 17.20 9.39 -86.97
C ASP A 165 17.92 8.06 -87.23
N TYR A 166 17.70 7.58 -88.44
CA TYR A 166 18.16 6.33 -89.03
C TYR A 166 19.31 6.69 -89.98
N ASP A 167 20.53 6.14 -89.83
CA ASP A 167 21.29 5.74 -91.03
C ASP A 167 22.46 4.77 -90.80
N THR A 168 22.33 3.65 -91.51
CA THR A 168 23.28 2.83 -92.28
C THR A 168 24.77 3.19 -92.32
N ALA A 169 25.61 2.17 -92.07
CA ALA A 169 26.76 1.79 -92.91
C ALA A 169 27.05 0.29 -92.75
#